data_AF-A0A5B2UN93-F1
#
_entry.id   AF-A0A5B2UN93-F1
#
_cell.length_a   1.000
_cell.length_b   1.000
_cell.length_c   1.000
_cell.angle_alpha   90.00
_cell.angle_beta   90.00
_cell.angle_gamma   90.00
#
_symmetry.space_group_name_H-M   'P 1'
#
loop_
_entity.id
_entity.type
_entity.pdbx_description
1 polymer ?
#
loop_
_entity_poly.entity_id
_entity_poly.type
_entity_poly.pdbx_seq_one_letter_code
_entity_poly.pdbx_strand_id
1 'polypeptide(L)'
;MSAYIYDGLRTPFGRSAGALASVRPDDLLGEVIRALVARSPFAGADYEDVVAGCACQAGEDARNVARNAALLAGLPLTTGGLTVNRLCGSGLAALLDVNRMIRCDEGQLFIAGGTESMSRAPFVVGKSEAAFSRAFQVFDSSIGARFPNPLIEAEFGADSMPQTADNIARDLGISRADSDAFAARSQALYAKALAEGFYDGELMPVLVPQGRKLPPKEVGADEHPRPSTDEPALARLGALFDGGVVTAGNASGINDGAAALIVGNRAIGERYGVKPRARIVAGAVAGVAPRVMGLGPVPAIGKALARAGLSLADMDVIEINEAFATQVLGCAKELGLAFDDPRLNAQGGAIAIGHPLGASGARLALTALRSLERQQGRYALVSLCIGIGQGIACVIERLD
;
A
#
# COMPACT_ATOMS: atom_id res chain seq x y z
N MET A 1 -13.19 -11.09 -20.42
CA MET A 1 -13.19 -9.61 -20.47
C MET A 1 -11.89 -9.06 -19.88
N SER A 2 -11.62 -7.75 -20.00
CA SER A 2 -10.46 -7.08 -19.37
C SER A 2 -10.96 -6.07 -18.34
N ALA A 3 -10.22 -5.90 -17.24
CA ALA A 3 -10.47 -4.86 -16.25
C ALA A 3 -9.60 -3.63 -16.50
N TYR A 4 -10.17 -2.46 -16.22
CA TYR A 4 -9.56 -1.17 -16.49
C TYR A 4 -9.70 -0.24 -15.30
N ILE A 5 -8.66 0.54 -15.02
CA ILE A 5 -8.67 1.62 -14.05
C ILE A 5 -9.20 2.87 -14.76
N TYR A 6 -10.24 3.49 -14.18
CA TYR A 6 -10.88 4.70 -14.70
C TYR A 6 -10.45 5.95 -13.94
N ASP A 7 -10.27 5.83 -12.62
CA ASP A 7 -9.84 6.94 -11.79
C ASP A 7 -9.30 6.45 -10.44
N GLY A 8 -8.67 7.32 -9.67
CA GLY A 8 -8.22 7.02 -8.31
C GLY A 8 -7.92 8.24 -7.47
N LEU A 9 -8.09 8.08 -6.16
CA LEU A 9 -7.80 9.08 -5.13
C LEU A 9 -7.16 8.43 -3.90
N ARG A 10 -6.43 9.22 -3.15
CA ARG A 10 -5.97 8.87 -1.80
C ARG A 10 -6.04 10.06 -0.86
N THR A 11 -6.11 9.76 0.43
CA THR A 11 -5.79 10.75 1.45
C THR A 11 -4.29 11.07 1.40
N PRO A 12 -3.86 12.20 1.97
CA PRO A 12 -2.51 12.30 2.49
C PRO A 12 -2.24 11.16 3.47
N PHE A 13 -0.98 10.76 3.57
CA PHE A 13 -0.56 9.81 4.60
C PHE A 13 -0.04 10.56 5.82
N GLY A 14 -0.70 10.30 6.96
CA GLY A 14 -0.34 10.84 8.27
C GLY A 14 0.78 10.01 8.91
N ARG A 15 1.55 10.62 9.82
CA ARG A 15 2.46 9.85 10.70
C ARG A 15 1.65 9.21 11.83
N SER A 16 2.21 8.16 12.45
CA SER A 16 1.69 7.63 13.71
C SER A 16 1.50 8.74 14.74
N ALA A 17 0.33 8.78 15.37
CA ALA A 17 -0.12 9.83 16.30
C ALA A 17 -0.02 11.27 15.72
N GLY A 18 -0.08 11.39 14.39
CA GLY A 18 0.05 12.65 13.65
C GLY A 18 -1.29 13.24 13.22
N ALA A 19 -1.28 13.90 12.06
CA ALA A 19 -2.38 14.74 11.58
C ALA A 19 -3.71 13.99 11.38
N LEU A 20 -3.68 12.69 11.07
CA LEU A 20 -4.86 11.87 10.81
C LEU A 20 -5.27 10.96 11.98
N ALA A 21 -4.55 10.99 13.11
CA ALA A 21 -4.75 10.04 14.21
C ALA A 21 -6.13 10.16 14.91
N SER A 22 -6.83 11.28 14.73
CA SER A 22 -8.20 11.48 15.23
C SER A 22 -9.30 11.06 14.26
N VAL A 23 -8.96 10.67 13.03
CA VAL A 23 -9.91 10.22 12.00
C VAL A 23 -9.96 8.70 11.99
N ARG A 24 -11.16 8.14 11.98
CA ARG A 24 -11.34 6.68 11.98
C ARG A 24 -10.99 6.07 10.62
N PRO A 25 -10.51 4.82 10.54
CA PRO A 25 -10.16 4.16 9.28
C PRO A 25 -11.35 3.93 8.33
N ASP A 26 -12.55 3.69 8.86
CA ASP A 26 -13.79 3.57 8.10
C ASP A 26 -14.21 4.92 7.49
N ASP A 27 -14.08 6.01 8.25
CA ASP A 27 -14.28 7.38 7.76
C ASP A 27 -13.25 7.75 6.67
N LEU A 28 -11.96 7.47 6.89
CA LEU A 28 -10.90 7.75 5.89
C LEU A 28 -11.21 7.10 4.54
N LEU A 29 -11.60 5.82 4.54
CA LEU A 29 -11.96 5.13 3.30
C LEU A 29 -13.27 5.66 2.72
N GLY A 30 -14.28 5.88 3.56
CA GLY A 30 -15.58 6.38 3.15
C GLY A 30 -15.49 7.75 2.47
N GLU A 31 -14.66 8.66 2.98
CA GLU A 31 -14.42 9.99 2.40
C GLU A 31 -13.73 9.90 1.03
N VAL A 32 -12.68 9.07 0.90
CA VAL A 32 -12.00 8.86 -0.38
C VAL A 32 -12.97 8.30 -1.43
N ILE A 33 -13.77 7.29 -1.06
CA ILE A 33 -14.76 6.70 -1.98
C ILE A 33 -15.82 7.74 -2.35
N ARG A 34 -16.34 8.51 -1.38
CA ARG A 34 -17.32 9.57 -1.64
C ARG A 34 -16.79 10.59 -2.65
N ALA A 35 -15.59 11.11 -2.42
CA ALA A 35 -14.98 12.10 -3.29
C ALA A 35 -14.72 11.54 -4.70
N LEU A 36 -14.27 10.28 -4.78
CA LEU A 36 -13.98 9.60 -6.03
C LEU A 36 -15.24 9.35 -6.86
N VAL A 37 -16.32 8.88 -6.21
CA VAL A 37 -17.62 8.65 -6.86
C VAL A 37 -18.25 9.98 -7.27
N ALA A 38 -18.18 11.01 -6.43
CA ALA A 38 -18.78 12.32 -6.71
C ALA A 38 -18.16 13.04 -7.92
N ARG A 39 -16.87 12.80 -8.21
CA ARG A 39 -16.21 13.35 -9.41
C ARG A 39 -16.29 12.45 -10.64
N SER A 40 -16.88 11.26 -10.50
CA SER A 40 -17.05 10.30 -11.57
C SER A 40 -18.44 10.42 -12.20
N PRO A 41 -18.59 10.20 -13.51
CA PRO A 41 -19.91 10.26 -14.16
C PRO A 41 -20.73 8.97 -13.99
N PHE A 42 -20.15 7.90 -13.42
CA PHE A 42 -20.86 6.63 -13.20
C PHE A 42 -21.99 6.79 -12.17
N ALA A 43 -23.15 6.21 -12.45
CA ALA A 43 -24.24 6.20 -11.47
C ALA A 43 -23.90 5.31 -10.28
N GLY A 44 -24.28 5.76 -9.07
CA GLY A 44 -24.07 5.01 -7.83
C GLY A 44 -24.61 3.58 -7.88
N ALA A 45 -25.69 3.34 -8.62
CA ALA A 45 -26.33 2.03 -8.76
C ALA A 45 -25.55 1.02 -9.61
N ASP A 46 -24.56 1.46 -10.40
CA ASP A 46 -23.73 0.55 -11.19
C ASP A 46 -22.55 -0.03 -10.38
N TYR A 47 -22.22 0.53 -9.21
CA TYR A 47 -21.17 -0.02 -8.34
C TYR A 47 -21.65 -1.32 -7.69
N GLU A 48 -21.09 -2.43 -8.15
CA GLU A 48 -21.43 -3.78 -7.72
C GLU A 48 -20.89 -4.06 -6.31
N ASP A 49 -19.58 -3.89 -6.12
CA ASP A 49 -18.90 -4.19 -4.86
C ASP A 49 -17.76 -3.19 -4.58
N VAL A 50 -17.49 -2.99 -3.29
CA VAL A 50 -16.33 -2.27 -2.78
C VAL A 50 -15.39 -3.31 -2.18
N VAL A 51 -14.26 -3.54 -2.85
CA VAL A 51 -13.22 -4.45 -2.36
C VAL A 51 -12.07 -3.62 -1.78
N ALA A 52 -11.82 -3.75 -0.48
CA ALA A 52 -10.82 -2.94 0.21
C ALA A 52 -9.84 -3.77 1.04
N GLY A 53 -8.56 -3.44 0.97
CA GLY A 53 -7.52 -4.01 1.80
C GLY A 53 -7.44 -3.37 3.19
N CYS A 54 -7.31 -4.18 4.24
CA CYS A 54 -7.06 -3.72 5.61
C CYS A 54 -6.35 -4.83 6.42
N ALA A 55 -5.24 -4.50 7.08
CA ALA A 55 -4.41 -5.50 7.79
C ALA A 55 -4.80 -5.67 9.27
N CYS A 56 -5.28 -4.61 9.94
CA CYS A 56 -5.60 -4.66 11.38
C CYS A 56 -6.95 -5.34 11.67
N GLN A 57 -8.07 -4.71 11.27
CA GLN A 57 -9.46 -5.20 11.41
C GLN A 57 -9.92 -5.53 12.83
N ALA A 58 -9.19 -5.09 13.85
CA ALA A 58 -9.50 -5.35 15.25
C ALA A 58 -10.24 -4.19 15.92
N GLY A 59 -10.24 -3.00 15.30
CA GLY A 59 -10.75 -1.78 15.90
C GLY A 59 -11.97 -1.25 15.18
N GLU A 60 -11.89 0.02 14.84
CA GLU A 60 -12.94 0.76 14.12
C GLU A 60 -13.10 0.28 12.67
N ASP A 61 -12.11 -0.45 12.17
CA ASP A 61 -12.04 -1.16 10.89
C ASP A 61 -12.56 -2.62 10.96
N ALA A 62 -13.09 -3.06 12.10
CA ALA A 62 -13.61 -4.40 12.27
C ALA A 62 -14.91 -4.65 11.49
N ARG A 63 -15.25 -5.93 11.30
CA ARG A 63 -16.51 -6.40 10.70
C ARG A 63 -16.78 -5.80 9.31
N ASN A 64 -15.79 -5.88 8.42
CA ASN A 64 -15.86 -5.48 7.02
C ASN A 64 -15.87 -3.94 6.80
N VAL A 65 -14.68 -3.33 6.93
CA VAL A 65 -14.47 -1.89 6.69
C VAL A 65 -14.87 -1.46 5.28
N ALA A 66 -14.72 -2.31 4.27
CA ALA A 66 -15.15 -2.00 2.90
C ALA A 66 -16.66 -1.72 2.82
N ARG A 67 -17.47 -2.55 3.49
CA ARG A 67 -18.92 -2.34 3.59
C ARG A 67 -19.27 -1.09 4.39
N ASN A 68 -18.61 -0.86 5.52
CA ASN A 68 -18.84 0.35 6.33
C ASN A 68 -18.50 1.61 5.53
N ALA A 69 -17.36 1.62 4.84
CA ALA A 69 -16.93 2.72 4.00
C ALA A 69 -17.87 2.97 2.80
N ALA A 70 -18.40 1.92 2.16
CA ALA A 70 -19.40 2.06 1.10
C ALA A 70 -20.67 2.77 1.59
N LEU A 71 -21.17 2.37 2.76
CA LEU A 71 -22.33 3.00 3.39
C LEU A 71 -22.05 4.44 3.80
N LEU A 72 -20.89 4.69 4.43
CA LEU A 72 -20.44 6.02 4.81
C LEU A 72 -20.31 6.91 3.58
N ALA A 73 -19.78 6.41 2.46
CA ALA A 73 -19.63 7.15 1.21
C ALA A 73 -20.97 7.55 0.56
N GLY A 74 -22.08 6.94 1.00
CA GLY A 74 -23.41 7.16 0.43
C GLY A 74 -23.68 6.35 -0.83
N LEU A 75 -22.96 5.26 -1.06
CA LEU A 75 -23.32 4.30 -2.11
C LEU A 75 -24.67 3.64 -1.79
N PRO A 76 -25.41 3.15 -2.81
CA PRO A 76 -26.68 2.47 -2.58
C PRO A 76 -26.56 1.30 -1.60
N LEU A 77 -27.63 1.05 -0.86
CA LEU A 77 -27.68 -0.06 0.10
C LEU A 77 -27.48 -1.44 -0.56
N THR A 78 -27.74 -1.53 -1.87
CA THR A 78 -27.55 -2.73 -2.69
C THR A 78 -26.10 -3.00 -3.07
N THR A 79 -25.21 -2.00 -3.04
CA THR A 79 -23.78 -2.21 -3.32
C THR A 79 -23.17 -3.13 -2.25
N GLY A 80 -22.30 -4.05 -2.66
CA GLY A 80 -21.59 -4.98 -1.76
C GLY A 80 -20.55 -4.32 -0.86
N GLY A 81 -19.81 -5.16 -0.14
CA GLY A 81 -18.51 -4.79 0.41
C GLY A 81 -17.72 -6.03 0.78
N LEU A 82 -16.43 -6.09 0.43
CA LEU A 82 -15.51 -7.16 0.79
C LEU A 82 -14.20 -6.59 1.32
N THR A 83 -13.87 -6.90 2.57
CA THR A 83 -12.56 -6.57 3.15
C THR A 83 -11.60 -7.75 2.98
N VAL A 84 -10.47 -7.51 2.32
CA VAL A 84 -9.43 -8.53 2.09
C VAL A 84 -8.20 -8.27 2.96
N ASN A 85 -7.56 -9.34 3.43
CA ASN A 85 -6.33 -9.25 4.20
C ASN A 85 -5.22 -10.09 3.57
N ARG A 86 -4.20 -9.39 3.09
CA ARG A 86 -2.88 -9.93 2.73
C ARG A 86 -1.79 -9.02 3.31
N LEU A 87 -1.96 -8.60 4.56
CA LEU A 87 -1.10 -7.66 5.28
C LEU A 87 -0.75 -6.43 4.42
N CYS A 88 0.54 -6.11 4.25
CA CYS A 88 1.04 -5.00 3.42
C CYS A 88 0.50 -5.02 1.99
N GLY A 89 0.20 -6.20 1.43
CA GLY A 89 -0.27 -6.35 0.05
C GLY A 89 -1.79 -6.23 -0.14
N SER A 90 -2.55 -5.93 0.92
CA SER A 90 -4.01 -6.02 0.89
C SER A 90 -4.66 -5.10 -0.14
N GLY A 91 -4.21 -3.84 -0.26
CA GLY A 91 -4.78 -2.91 -1.25
C GLY A 91 -4.54 -3.34 -2.70
N LEU A 92 -3.39 -3.97 -2.99
CA LEU A 92 -3.13 -4.51 -4.32
C LEU A 92 -3.86 -5.84 -4.54
N ALA A 93 -4.06 -6.63 -3.49
CA ALA A 93 -4.88 -7.84 -3.53
C ALA A 93 -6.33 -7.50 -3.90
N ALA A 94 -6.89 -6.44 -3.32
CA ALA A 94 -8.22 -5.93 -3.67
C ALA A 94 -8.34 -5.59 -5.17
N LEU A 95 -7.33 -4.89 -5.73
CA LEU A 95 -7.28 -4.62 -7.17
C LEU A 95 -7.26 -5.89 -8.03
N LEU A 96 -6.49 -6.91 -7.61
CA LEU A 96 -6.44 -8.18 -8.31
C LEU A 96 -7.73 -9.00 -8.18
N ASP A 97 -8.43 -8.92 -7.04
CA ASP A 97 -9.73 -9.56 -6.83
C ASP A 97 -10.80 -8.93 -7.72
N VAL A 98 -10.87 -7.59 -7.78
CA VAL A 98 -11.76 -6.88 -8.71
C VAL A 98 -11.45 -7.22 -10.17
N ASN A 99 -10.16 -7.31 -10.54
CA ASN A 99 -9.77 -7.77 -11.87
C ASN A 99 -10.28 -9.19 -12.16
N ARG A 100 -10.27 -10.10 -11.18
CA ARG A 100 -10.81 -11.46 -11.35
C ARG A 100 -12.33 -11.43 -11.54
N MET A 101 -13.05 -10.71 -10.69
CA MET A 101 -14.52 -10.57 -10.75
C MET A 101 -14.97 -10.04 -12.13
N ILE A 102 -14.34 -8.97 -12.63
CA ILE A 102 -14.62 -8.43 -13.98
C ILE A 102 -14.29 -9.45 -15.08
N ARG A 103 -13.20 -10.20 -14.95
CA ARG A 103 -12.80 -11.20 -15.94
C ARG A 103 -13.77 -12.39 -15.99
N CYS A 104 -14.41 -12.71 -14.86
CA CYS A 104 -15.43 -13.73 -14.70
C CYS A 104 -16.84 -13.26 -15.05
N ASP A 105 -17.02 -11.99 -15.45
CA ASP A 105 -18.32 -11.39 -15.77
C ASP A 105 -19.28 -11.35 -14.56
N GLU A 106 -18.73 -11.17 -13.35
CA GLU A 106 -19.48 -11.10 -12.08
C GLU A 106 -19.87 -9.66 -11.69
N GLY A 107 -19.72 -8.71 -12.61
CA GLY A 107 -20.04 -7.30 -12.44
C GLY A 107 -19.24 -6.41 -13.38
N GLN A 108 -19.65 -5.15 -13.51
CA GLN A 108 -19.08 -4.23 -14.51
C GLN A 108 -18.27 -3.08 -13.92
N LEU A 109 -18.59 -2.64 -12.70
CA LEU A 109 -17.99 -1.49 -12.05
C LEU A 109 -17.84 -1.72 -10.55
N PHE A 110 -16.64 -1.43 -10.05
CA PHE A 110 -16.22 -1.74 -8.70
C PHE A 110 -15.37 -0.59 -8.14
N ILE A 111 -15.25 -0.56 -6.82
CA ILE A 111 -14.18 0.16 -6.14
C ILE A 111 -13.14 -0.85 -5.66
N ALA A 112 -11.87 -0.62 -5.99
CA ALA A 112 -10.74 -1.34 -5.43
C ALA A 112 -9.88 -0.38 -4.60
N GLY A 113 -9.53 -0.73 -3.37
CA GLY A 113 -8.77 0.19 -2.53
C GLY A 113 -8.22 -0.43 -1.26
N GLY A 114 -8.00 0.41 -0.26
CA GLY A 114 -7.66 -0.02 1.08
C GLY A 114 -7.50 1.15 2.04
N THR A 115 -7.50 0.82 3.32
CA THR A 115 -7.33 1.76 4.42
C THR A 115 -6.52 1.11 5.53
N GLU A 116 -5.75 1.92 6.24
CA GLU A 116 -5.15 1.53 7.49
C GLU A 116 -5.11 2.74 8.41
N SER A 117 -5.49 2.55 9.67
CA SER A 117 -5.14 3.51 10.73
C SER A 117 -4.34 2.78 11.79
N MET A 118 -3.02 2.88 11.67
CA MET A 118 -2.10 2.29 12.63
C MET A 118 -2.08 3.09 13.94
N SER A 119 -2.39 4.39 13.92
CA SER A 119 -2.53 5.21 15.12
C SER A 119 -3.72 4.79 16.00
N ARG A 120 -4.76 4.21 15.39
CA ARG A 120 -6.02 3.84 16.07
C ARG A 120 -6.19 2.33 16.20
N ALA A 121 -5.15 1.56 15.87
CA ALA A 121 -5.14 0.12 16.07
C ALA A 121 -5.29 -0.18 17.58
N PRO A 122 -6.28 -0.99 17.99
CA PRO A 122 -6.55 -1.19 19.41
C PRO A 122 -5.53 -2.13 20.05
N PHE A 123 -5.48 -2.12 21.37
CA PHE A 123 -4.95 -3.26 22.10
C PHE A 123 -5.93 -4.44 22.01
N VAL A 124 -5.40 -5.66 21.86
CA VAL A 124 -6.19 -6.88 21.80
C VAL A 124 -5.84 -7.81 22.96
N VAL A 125 -6.86 -8.46 23.52
CA VAL A 125 -6.74 -9.36 24.67
C VAL A 125 -7.44 -10.66 24.34
N GLY A 126 -6.75 -11.78 24.58
CA GLY A 126 -7.31 -13.11 24.41
C GLY A 126 -8.41 -13.40 25.45
N LYS A 127 -9.30 -14.35 25.15
CA LYS A 127 -10.25 -14.83 26.15
C LYS A 127 -9.50 -15.61 27.24
N SER A 128 -10.00 -15.56 28.47
CA SER A 128 -9.51 -16.43 29.54
C SER A 128 -9.81 -17.90 29.23
N GLU A 129 -8.81 -18.77 29.34
CA GLU A 129 -8.96 -20.21 29.08
C GLU A 129 -9.50 -21.00 30.28
N ALA A 130 -9.49 -20.41 31.47
CA ALA A 130 -10.01 -21.01 32.70
C ALA A 130 -10.71 -19.97 33.58
N ALA A 131 -11.73 -20.42 34.34
CA ALA A 131 -12.36 -19.60 35.36
C ALA A 131 -11.32 -19.17 36.40
N PHE A 132 -11.39 -17.91 36.83
CA PHE A 132 -10.44 -17.30 37.79
C PHE A 132 -8.97 -17.36 37.33
N SER A 133 -8.71 -17.46 36.02
CA SER A 133 -7.36 -17.37 35.46
C SER A 133 -6.70 -16.05 35.84
N ARG A 134 -5.42 -16.12 36.20
CA ARG A 134 -4.56 -14.96 36.48
C ARG A 134 -3.72 -14.56 35.27
N ALA A 135 -3.78 -15.33 34.18
CA ALA A 135 -3.10 -15.01 32.95
C ALA A 135 -3.84 -13.90 32.22
N PHE A 136 -3.17 -12.77 32.00
CA PHE A 136 -3.69 -11.63 31.25
C PHE A 136 -2.57 -11.09 30.37
N GLN A 137 -2.74 -11.20 29.06
CA GLN A 137 -1.78 -10.73 28.07
C GLN A 137 -2.47 -9.78 27.11
N VAL A 138 -1.83 -8.63 26.89
CA VAL A 138 -2.31 -7.58 26.00
C VAL A 138 -1.31 -7.45 24.85
N PHE A 139 -1.81 -7.38 23.62
CA PHE A 139 -0.99 -7.11 22.44
C PHE A 139 -1.38 -5.77 21.82
N ASP A 140 -0.39 -5.02 21.36
CA ASP A 140 -0.61 -3.89 20.46
C ASP A 140 -0.85 -4.43 19.04
N SER A 141 -1.93 -4.00 18.38
CA SER A 141 -2.25 -4.42 17.01
C SER A 141 -1.75 -3.47 15.93
N SER A 142 -1.10 -2.36 16.32
CA SER A 142 -0.55 -1.35 15.40
C SER A 142 0.41 -1.93 14.37
N ILE A 143 1.33 -2.79 14.81
CA ILE A 143 2.24 -3.56 13.94
C ILE A 143 2.83 -4.74 14.70
N GLY A 144 3.22 -5.79 13.97
CA GLY A 144 3.97 -6.92 14.52
C GLY A 144 3.13 -8.14 14.89
N ALA A 145 3.81 -9.15 15.43
CA ALA A 145 3.20 -10.41 15.82
C ALA A 145 2.31 -10.23 17.07
N ARG A 146 1.15 -10.88 17.04
CA ARG A 146 0.18 -10.92 18.14
C ARG A 146 -0.42 -12.30 18.19
N PHE A 147 -0.57 -12.85 19.39
CA PHE A 147 -0.95 -14.27 19.60
C PHE A 147 -0.10 -15.24 18.74
N PRO A 148 1.24 -15.20 18.87
CA PRO A 148 2.11 -16.05 18.05
C PRO A 148 1.82 -17.53 18.28
N ASN A 149 1.91 -18.32 17.21
CA ASN A 149 1.79 -19.78 17.29
C ASN A 149 3.19 -20.38 17.56
N PRO A 150 3.40 -21.07 18.69
CA PRO A 150 4.72 -21.63 19.04
C PRO A 150 5.28 -22.60 18.00
N LEU A 151 4.43 -23.34 17.28
CA LEU A 151 4.87 -24.26 16.22
C LEU A 151 5.41 -23.51 15.01
N ILE A 152 4.75 -22.40 14.64
CA ILE A 152 5.19 -21.55 13.53
C ILE A 152 6.50 -20.86 13.88
N GLU A 153 6.63 -20.32 15.10
CA GLU A 153 7.87 -19.66 15.53
C GLU A 153 9.04 -20.64 15.64
N ALA A 154 8.79 -21.86 16.13
CA ALA A 154 9.83 -22.88 16.24
C ALA A 154 10.36 -23.34 14.87
N GLU A 155 9.48 -23.47 13.87
CA GLU A 155 9.86 -23.96 12.54
C GLU A 155 10.36 -22.85 11.60
N PHE A 156 9.73 -21.67 11.63
CA PHE A 156 9.95 -20.61 10.64
C PHE A 156 10.54 -19.31 11.21
N GLY A 157 10.73 -19.24 12.53
CA GLY A 157 11.27 -18.09 13.23
C GLY A 157 10.21 -17.05 13.64
N ALA A 158 10.65 -16.10 14.47
CA ALA A 158 9.83 -15.02 15.03
C ALA A 158 10.40 -13.62 14.71
N ASP A 159 11.18 -13.52 13.63
CA ASP A 159 11.83 -12.26 13.23
C ASP A 159 10.79 -11.16 13.00
N SER A 160 10.97 -10.04 13.70
CA SER A 160 10.23 -8.82 13.40
C SER A 160 10.56 -8.29 12.01
N MET A 161 9.70 -7.45 11.44
CA MET A 161 9.89 -6.93 10.08
C MET A 161 11.26 -6.28 9.85
N PRO A 162 11.81 -5.43 10.75
CA PRO A 162 13.15 -4.89 10.55
C PRO A 162 14.25 -5.95 10.68
N GLN A 163 14.09 -6.99 11.52
CA GLN A 163 15.03 -8.13 11.56
C GLN A 163 15.05 -8.89 10.24
N THR A 164 13.89 -9.10 9.60
CA THR A 164 13.84 -9.72 8.27
C THR A 164 14.57 -8.89 7.19
N ALA A 165 14.57 -7.57 7.34
CA ALA A 165 15.28 -6.66 6.46
C ALA A 165 16.80 -6.65 6.72
N ASP A 166 17.23 -6.80 7.97
CA ASP A 166 18.65 -7.02 8.32
C ASP A 166 19.16 -8.40 7.84
N ASN A 167 18.31 -9.43 7.88
CA ASN A 167 18.61 -10.74 7.31
C ASN A 167 18.92 -10.65 5.82
N ILE A 168 18.08 -9.94 5.04
CA ILE A 168 18.33 -9.70 3.61
C ILE A 168 19.64 -8.96 3.40
N ALA A 169 19.90 -7.92 4.21
CA ALA A 169 21.13 -7.14 4.10
C ALA A 169 22.38 -8.01 4.32
N ARG A 170 22.34 -8.89 5.31
CA ARG A 170 23.40 -9.85 5.62
C ARG A 170 23.59 -10.88 4.51
N ASP A 171 22.50 -11.51 4.06
CA ASP A 171 22.53 -12.60 3.10
C ASP A 171 23.00 -12.13 1.71
N LEU A 172 22.62 -10.90 1.32
CA LEU A 172 22.93 -10.33 0.02
C LEU A 172 24.07 -9.30 0.04
N GLY A 173 24.66 -9.01 1.20
CA GLY A 173 25.72 -8.01 1.34
C GLY A 173 25.28 -6.59 0.97
N ILE A 174 24.05 -6.20 1.32
CA ILE A 174 23.56 -4.81 1.14
C ILE A 174 24.15 -3.96 2.26
N SER A 175 24.87 -2.91 1.91
CA SER A 175 25.54 -2.09 2.93
C SER A 175 24.61 -1.05 3.55
N ARG A 176 25.04 -0.53 4.71
CA ARG A 176 24.43 0.65 5.34
C ARG A 176 24.49 1.89 4.45
N ALA A 177 25.61 2.10 3.76
CA ALA A 177 25.78 3.22 2.85
C ALA A 177 24.78 3.15 1.69
N ASP A 178 24.62 1.99 1.06
CA ASP A 178 23.65 1.81 -0.04
C ASP A 178 22.21 2.05 0.43
N SER A 179 21.88 1.55 1.63
CA SER A 179 20.55 1.69 2.23
C SER A 179 20.21 3.15 2.54
N ASP A 180 21.17 3.90 3.09
CA ASP A 180 21.01 5.32 3.39
C ASP A 180 20.98 6.17 2.11
N ALA A 181 21.81 5.86 1.11
CA ALA A 181 21.77 6.53 -0.20
C ALA A 181 20.42 6.33 -0.90
N PHE A 182 19.87 5.11 -0.87
CA PHE A 182 18.53 4.82 -1.39
C PHE A 182 17.46 5.63 -0.66
N ALA A 183 17.53 5.68 0.68
CA ALA A 183 16.57 6.43 1.49
C ALA A 183 16.63 7.96 1.26
N ALA A 184 17.84 8.53 1.14
CA ALA A 184 18.03 9.93 0.78
C ALA A 184 17.45 10.23 -0.61
N ARG A 185 17.67 9.33 -1.58
CA ARG A 185 17.10 9.45 -2.92
C ARG A 185 15.57 9.41 -2.90
N SER A 186 14.96 8.51 -2.14
CA SER A 186 13.49 8.44 -2.00
C SER A 186 12.90 9.77 -1.48
N GLN A 187 13.54 10.39 -0.47
CA GLN A 187 13.14 11.71 0.04
C GLN A 187 13.29 12.82 -1.01
N ALA A 188 14.42 12.84 -1.73
CA ALA A 188 14.68 13.84 -2.76
C ALA A 188 13.73 13.71 -3.96
N LEU A 189 13.45 12.48 -4.41
CA LEU A 189 12.50 12.21 -5.50
C LEU A 189 11.08 12.61 -5.11
N TYR A 190 10.64 12.32 -3.88
CA TYR A 190 9.36 12.80 -3.38
C TYR A 190 9.28 14.33 -3.38
N ALA A 191 10.29 15.00 -2.82
CA ALA A 191 10.31 16.46 -2.75
C ALA A 191 10.27 17.10 -4.14
N LYS A 192 11.00 16.53 -5.10
CA LYS A 192 10.97 16.95 -6.50
C LYS A 192 9.58 16.73 -7.12
N ALA A 193 9.01 15.54 -6.99
CA ALA A 193 7.70 15.21 -7.53
C ALA A 193 6.60 16.13 -6.98
N LEU A 194 6.65 16.42 -5.68
CA LEU A 194 5.74 17.36 -5.02
C LEU A 194 5.89 18.78 -5.57
N ALA A 195 7.12 19.29 -5.70
CA ALA A 195 7.38 20.62 -6.24
C ALA A 195 6.94 20.79 -7.70
N GLU A 196 6.92 19.70 -8.47
CA GLU A 196 6.46 19.69 -9.85
C GLU A 196 4.94 19.44 -9.99
N GLY A 197 4.20 19.35 -8.88
CA GLY A 197 2.75 19.12 -8.89
C GLY A 197 2.33 17.70 -9.28
N PHE A 198 3.22 16.70 -9.17
CA PHE A 198 2.90 15.31 -9.55
C PHE A 198 1.68 14.76 -8.80
N TYR A 199 1.58 15.07 -7.51
CA TYR A 199 0.53 14.58 -6.61
C TYR A 199 -0.80 15.34 -6.77
N ASP A 200 -0.86 16.35 -7.62
CA ASP A 200 -2.09 17.11 -7.89
C ASP A 200 -3.14 16.21 -8.55
N GLY A 201 -4.29 16.05 -7.90
CA GLY A 201 -5.37 15.17 -8.37
C GLY A 201 -5.23 13.70 -7.95
N GLU A 202 -4.12 13.32 -7.30
CA GLU A 202 -3.99 12.07 -6.53
C GLU A 202 -4.39 12.27 -5.07
N LEU A 203 -3.98 13.39 -4.47
CA LEU A 203 -4.30 13.77 -3.08
C LEU A 203 -5.70 14.40 -2.97
N MET A 204 -6.49 13.88 -2.03
CA MET A 204 -7.74 14.48 -1.57
C MET A 204 -7.55 14.95 -0.12
N PRO A 205 -7.68 16.26 0.18
CA PRO A 205 -7.59 16.76 1.55
C PRO A 205 -8.63 16.14 2.48
N VAL A 206 -8.23 15.87 3.72
CA VAL A 206 -9.09 15.30 4.78
C VAL A 206 -9.43 16.38 5.79
N LEU A 207 -10.70 16.47 6.19
CA LEU A 207 -11.17 17.40 7.21
C LEU A 207 -11.10 16.75 8.59
N VAL A 208 -10.13 17.17 9.39
CA VAL A 208 -9.84 16.58 10.70
C VAL A 208 -10.56 17.36 11.81
N PRO A 209 -11.43 16.73 12.62
CA PRO A 209 -12.09 17.39 13.73
C PRO A 209 -11.10 17.94 14.79
N GLN A 210 -11.29 19.19 15.21
CA GLN A 210 -10.49 19.84 16.27
C GLN A 210 -11.29 20.05 17.57
N GLY A 211 -12.32 19.23 17.78
CA GLY A 211 -13.30 19.40 18.85
C GLY A 211 -14.45 20.35 18.47
N ARG A 212 -15.46 20.46 19.34
CA ARG A 212 -16.76 21.10 19.01
C ARG A 212 -16.72 22.61 18.73
N LYS A 213 -15.64 23.30 19.12
CA LYS A 213 -15.57 24.78 19.10
C LYS A 213 -14.79 25.33 17.91
N LEU A 214 -14.08 24.49 17.18
CA LEU A 214 -13.22 24.91 16.07
C LEU A 214 -13.71 24.27 14.77
N PRO A 215 -13.59 24.98 13.63
CA PRO A 215 -13.82 24.34 12.34
C PRO A 215 -12.83 23.16 12.15
N PRO A 216 -13.22 22.12 11.40
CA PRO A 216 -12.30 21.05 11.02
C PRO A 216 -11.03 21.62 10.37
N LYS A 217 -9.87 21.06 10.71
CA LYS A 217 -8.60 21.39 10.07
C LYS A 217 -8.48 20.59 8.79
N GLU A 218 -8.22 21.27 7.69
CA GLU A 218 -7.87 20.58 6.46
C GLU A 218 -6.42 20.07 6.51
N VAL A 219 -6.24 18.79 6.18
CA VAL A 219 -4.94 18.14 6.00
C VAL A 219 -4.84 17.74 4.54
N GLY A 220 -4.02 18.44 3.76
CA GLY A 220 -3.91 18.27 2.30
C GLY A 220 -2.56 17.72 1.80
N ALA A 221 -1.56 17.57 2.67
CA ALA A 221 -0.21 17.13 2.29
C ALA A 221 0.24 15.94 3.12
N ASP A 222 1.04 15.05 2.52
CA ASP A 222 1.63 13.91 3.25
C ASP A 222 2.50 14.44 4.40
N GLU A 223 2.35 13.85 5.57
CA GLU A 223 3.03 14.32 6.77
C GLU A 223 4.40 13.66 6.95
N HIS A 224 4.58 12.41 6.51
CA HIS A 224 5.80 11.62 6.72
C HIS A 224 7.10 12.12 6.05
N PRO A 225 7.07 12.82 4.89
CA PRO A 225 8.27 13.28 4.21
C PRO A 225 9.18 14.15 5.09
N ARG A 226 10.49 14.04 4.86
CA ARG A 226 11.56 14.73 5.60
C ARG A 226 12.48 15.43 4.59
N PRO A 227 12.11 16.62 4.08
CA PRO A 227 12.78 17.26 2.94
C PRO A 227 14.27 17.58 3.15
N SER A 228 14.71 17.71 4.41
CA SER A 228 16.11 18.00 4.76
C SER A 228 16.98 16.73 4.89
N THR A 229 16.48 15.56 4.51
CA THR A 229 17.21 14.30 4.66
C THR A 229 18.30 14.18 3.61
N ASP A 230 19.53 13.94 4.06
CA ASP A 230 20.70 13.62 3.25
C ASP A 230 21.48 12.43 3.83
N GLU A 231 22.45 11.90 3.07
CA GLU A 231 23.27 10.77 3.50
C GLU A 231 24.02 11.03 4.83
N PRO A 232 24.66 12.20 5.06
CA PRO A 232 25.28 12.50 6.34
C PRO A 232 24.30 12.49 7.52
N ALA A 233 23.08 13.00 7.35
CA ALA A 233 22.06 12.95 8.39
C ALA A 233 21.63 11.51 8.69
N LEU A 234 21.45 10.69 7.66
CA LEU A 234 21.08 9.28 7.81
C LEU A 234 22.19 8.47 8.49
N ALA A 235 23.46 8.69 8.11
CA ALA A 235 24.60 7.98 8.67
C ALA A 235 24.76 8.14 10.20
N ARG A 236 24.24 9.24 10.76
CA ARG A 236 24.25 9.49 12.22
C ARG A 236 23.24 8.65 13.00
N LEU A 237 22.28 8.03 12.33
CA LEU A 237 21.27 7.20 12.99
C LEU A 237 21.86 5.84 13.39
N GLY A 238 21.55 5.43 14.62
CA GLY A 238 21.83 4.07 15.09
C GLY A 238 20.95 3.04 14.39
N ALA A 239 21.50 1.85 14.15
CA ALA A 239 20.72 0.70 13.70
C ALA A 239 19.68 0.30 14.77
N LEU A 240 18.56 -0.26 14.33
CA LEU A 240 17.50 -0.72 15.25
C LEU A 240 17.95 -1.93 16.10
N PHE A 241 18.88 -2.72 15.56
CA PHE A 241 19.48 -3.88 16.24
C PHE A 241 21.00 -3.81 16.15
N ASP A 242 21.68 -4.41 17.12
CA ASP A 242 23.13 -4.47 17.14
C ASP A 242 23.67 -5.21 15.90
N GLY A 243 24.68 -4.63 15.25
CA GLY A 243 25.22 -5.12 13.97
C GLY A 243 24.26 -5.04 12.77
N GLY A 244 23.10 -4.38 12.93
CA GLY A 244 22.11 -4.21 11.87
C GLY A 244 22.44 -3.08 10.87
N VAL A 245 21.76 -3.12 9.73
CA VAL A 245 21.80 -2.11 8.66
C VAL A 245 20.58 -1.19 8.74
N VAL A 246 19.44 -1.72 9.18
CA VAL A 246 18.17 -1.00 9.20
C VAL A 246 18.16 0.07 10.30
N THR A 247 17.74 1.27 9.93
CA THR A 247 17.52 2.42 10.82
C THR A 247 16.10 2.96 10.64
N ALA A 248 15.67 3.85 11.53
CA ALA A 248 14.44 4.61 11.34
C ALA A 248 14.47 5.54 10.10
N GLY A 249 15.67 5.86 9.58
CA GLY A 249 15.83 6.74 8.41
C GLY A 249 15.72 6.02 7.07
N ASN A 250 16.08 4.73 7.03
CA ASN A 250 16.07 3.89 5.83
C ASN A 250 14.95 2.82 5.84
N ALA A 251 13.96 3.01 6.70
CA ALA A 251 12.72 2.24 6.76
C ALA A 251 11.50 3.16 6.58
N SER A 252 10.38 2.62 6.14
CA SER A 252 9.10 3.34 6.17
C SER A 252 8.59 3.52 7.60
N GLY A 253 7.72 4.51 7.81
CA GLY A 253 7.04 4.72 9.08
C GLY A 253 5.84 3.83 9.34
N ILE A 254 5.27 4.03 10.53
CA ILE A 254 3.90 3.67 10.89
C ILE A 254 3.01 4.85 10.51
N ASN A 255 1.95 4.60 9.74
CA ASN A 255 1.20 5.66 9.08
C ASN A 255 -0.30 5.36 9.02
N ASP A 256 -1.08 6.42 8.85
CA ASP A 256 -2.52 6.36 8.61
C ASP A 256 -2.84 6.84 7.19
N GLY A 257 -3.80 6.21 6.53
CA GLY A 257 -4.30 6.70 5.24
C GLY A 257 -5.20 5.70 4.50
N ALA A 258 -5.85 6.20 3.46
CA ALA A 258 -6.70 5.42 2.56
C ALA A 258 -6.45 5.77 1.09
N ALA A 259 -6.69 4.80 0.20
CA ALA A 259 -6.62 4.97 -1.25
C ALA A 259 -7.68 4.11 -1.93
N ALA A 260 -8.29 4.61 -3.00
CA ALA A 260 -9.29 3.90 -3.79
C ALA A 260 -9.14 4.20 -5.29
N LEU A 261 -9.54 3.21 -6.09
CA LEU A 261 -9.54 3.20 -7.54
C LEU A 261 -10.94 2.83 -8.03
N ILE A 262 -11.43 3.51 -9.06
CA ILE A 262 -12.59 3.05 -9.84
C ILE A 262 -12.07 2.07 -10.88
N VAL A 263 -12.61 0.86 -10.88
CA VAL A 263 -12.22 -0.20 -11.81
C VAL A 263 -13.47 -0.76 -12.47
N GLY A 264 -13.42 -0.92 -13.79
CA GLY A 264 -14.56 -1.45 -14.53
C GLY A 264 -14.15 -2.18 -15.81
N ASN A 265 -15.13 -2.81 -16.46
CA ASN A 265 -14.95 -3.35 -17.79
C ASN A 265 -15.06 -2.23 -18.86
N ARG A 266 -14.76 -2.53 -20.13
CA ARG A 266 -14.84 -1.54 -21.21
C ARG A 266 -16.28 -1.03 -21.46
N ALA A 267 -17.26 -1.92 -21.32
CA ALA A 267 -18.67 -1.64 -21.63
C ALA A 267 -19.26 -0.55 -20.72
N ILE A 268 -18.92 -0.54 -19.42
CA ILE A 268 -19.39 0.51 -18.51
C ILE A 268 -18.79 1.88 -18.88
N GLY A 269 -17.51 1.93 -19.28
CA GLY A 269 -16.90 3.16 -19.78
C GLY A 269 -17.59 3.70 -21.02
N GLU A 270 -17.87 2.82 -21.99
CA GLU A 270 -18.58 3.18 -23.23
C GLU A 270 -20.00 3.69 -22.95
N ARG A 271 -20.73 3.05 -22.03
CA ARG A 271 -22.08 3.49 -21.60
C ARG A 271 -22.10 4.91 -21.06
N TYR A 272 -21.03 5.33 -20.36
CA TYR A 272 -20.92 6.65 -19.75
C TYR A 272 -20.03 7.64 -20.53
N GLY A 273 -19.51 7.24 -21.69
CA GLY A 273 -18.59 8.08 -22.48
C GLY A 273 -17.25 8.36 -21.79
N VAL A 274 -16.80 7.49 -20.87
CA VAL A 274 -15.54 7.62 -20.14
C VAL A 274 -14.50 6.68 -20.72
N LYS A 275 -13.31 7.21 -21.01
CA LYS A 275 -12.19 6.39 -21.44
C LYS A 275 -11.49 5.76 -20.22
N PRO A 276 -11.14 4.46 -20.27
CA PRO A 276 -10.26 3.87 -19.27
C PRO A 276 -8.85 4.47 -19.38
N ARG A 277 -8.17 4.64 -18.24
CA ARG A 277 -6.80 5.19 -18.16
C ARG A 277 -5.73 4.11 -18.26
N ALA A 278 -5.99 2.94 -17.68
CA ALA A 278 -5.10 1.79 -17.79
C ALA A 278 -5.84 0.47 -17.79
N ARG A 279 -5.21 -0.56 -18.36
CA ARG A 279 -5.64 -1.95 -18.33
C ARG A 279 -4.83 -2.74 -17.30
N ILE A 280 -5.50 -3.58 -16.52
CA ILE A 280 -4.83 -4.53 -15.63
C ILE A 280 -4.43 -5.75 -16.47
N VAL A 281 -3.14 -5.92 -16.73
CA VAL A 281 -2.62 -6.92 -17.69
C VAL A 281 -2.53 -8.29 -17.03
N ALA A 282 -1.81 -8.36 -15.92
CA ALA A 282 -1.60 -9.58 -15.16
C ALA A 282 -1.27 -9.27 -13.70
N GLY A 283 -1.54 -10.22 -12.82
CA GLY A 283 -1.10 -10.16 -11.44
C GLY A 283 -0.67 -11.53 -10.93
N ALA A 284 0.16 -11.54 -9.91
CA ALA A 284 0.64 -12.77 -9.31
C ALA A 284 0.97 -12.60 -7.82
N VAL A 285 0.97 -13.74 -7.13
CA VAL A 285 1.37 -13.87 -5.73
C VAL A 285 2.40 -15.00 -5.64
N ALA A 286 3.36 -14.84 -4.74
CA ALA A 286 4.33 -15.87 -4.40
C ALA A 286 4.62 -15.87 -2.89
N GLY A 287 5.04 -17.03 -2.39
CA GLY A 287 5.58 -17.19 -1.04
C GLY A 287 7.10 -17.26 -1.07
N VAL A 288 7.74 -16.86 0.02
CA VAL A 288 9.17 -16.97 0.32
C VAL A 288 9.34 -17.33 1.81
N ALA A 289 10.55 -17.62 2.26
CA ALA A 289 10.78 -17.87 3.68
C ALA A 289 10.43 -16.62 4.53
N PRO A 290 9.73 -16.76 5.68
CA PRO A 290 9.34 -15.63 6.53
C PRO A 290 10.49 -14.73 6.96
N ARG A 291 11.66 -15.30 7.28
CA ARG A 291 12.87 -14.55 7.70
C ARG A 291 13.43 -13.57 6.65
N VAL A 292 13.01 -13.70 5.39
CA VAL A 292 13.40 -12.84 4.26
C VAL A 292 12.18 -12.40 3.46
N MET A 293 11.05 -12.16 4.16
CA MET A 293 9.78 -11.76 3.54
C MET A 293 9.90 -10.58 2.56
N GLY A 294 10.88 -9.70 2.78
CA GLY A 294 11.20 -8.57 1.90
C GLY A 294 11.49 -8.97 0.46
N LEU A 295 11.97 -10.19 0.19
CA LEU A 295 12.25 -10.71 -1.16
C LEU A 295 11.02 -11.31 -1.86
N GLY A 296 9.86 -11.34 -1.22
CA GLY A 296 8.61 -11.80 -1.82
C GLY A 296 8.27 -11.18 -3.19
N PRO A 297 8.56 -9.89 -3.46
CA PRO A 297 8.38 -9.29 -4.79
C PRO A 297 9.08 -10.07 -5.90
N VAL A 298 10.28 -10.60 -5.71
CA VAL A 298 11.09 -11.21 -6.78
C VAL A 298 10.32 -12.33 -7.50
N PRO A 299 9.86 -13.41 -6.83
CA PRO A 299 9.08 -14.44 -7.49
C PRO A 299 7.66 -13.99 -7.90
N ALA A 300 7.08 -12.99 -7.23
CA ALA A 300 5.77 -12.46 -7.63
C ALA A 300 5.85 -11.70 -8.96
N ILE A 301 6.86 -10.85 -9.12
CA ILE A 301 7.19 -10.10 -10.33
C ILE A 301 7.47 -11.07 -11.48
N GLY A 302 8.33 -12.07 -11.27
CA GLY A 302 8.63 -13.08 -12.29
C GLY A 302 7.36 -13.79 -12.79
N LYS A 303 6.46 -14.19 -11.89
CA LYS A 303 5.17 -14.79 -12.27
C LYS A 303 4.25 -13.82 -13.00
N ALA A 304 4.17 -12.55 -12.58
CA ALA A 304 3.30 -11.56 -13.19
C ALA A 304 3.75 -11.22 -14.63
N LEU A 305 5.05 -11.02 -14.83
CA LEU A 305 5.65 -10.77 -16.13
C LEU A 305 5.47 -11.97 -17.08
N ALA A 306 5.74 -13.19 -16.61
CA ALA A 306 5.50 -14.40 -17.40
C ALA A 306 4.04 -14.54 -17.85
N ARG A 307 3.08 -14.24 -16.97
CA ARG A 307 1.63 -14.24 -17.31
C ARG A 307 1.24 -13.14 -18.28
N ALA A 308 1.94 -12.01 -18.24
CA ALA A 308 1.74 -10.90 -19.17
C ALA A 308 2.41 -11.15 -20.53
N GLY A 309 3.33 -12.11 -20.63
CA GLY A 309 4.19 -12.28 -21.80
C GLY A 309 5.18 -11.13 -21.97
N LEU A 310 5.63 -10.53 -20.86
CA LEU A 310 6.51 -9.37 -20.81
C LEU A 310 7.77 -9.69 -20.00
N SER A 311 8.75 -8.79 -20.08
CA SER A 311 10.01 -8.80 -19.34
C SER A 311 10.17 -7.53 -18.51
N LEU A 312 11.19 -7.49 -17.63
CA LEU A 312 11.55 -6.26 -16.91
C LEU A 312 12.02 -5.13 -17.84
N ALA A 313 12.53 -5.46 -19.02
CA ALA A 313 12.98 -4.47 -19.99
C ALA A 313 11.81 -3.71 -20.63
N ASP A 314 10.61 -4.30 -20.62
CA ASP A 314 9.40 -3.68 -21.17
C ASP A 314 8.75 -2.67 -20.21
N MET A 315 9.22 -2.60 -18.96
CA MET A 315 8.64 -1.73 -17.93
C MET A 315 9.26 -0.33 -18.03
N ASP A 316 8.42 0.68 -18.17
CA ASP A 316 8.79 2.09 -18.12
C ASP A 316 8.75 2.64 -16.68
N VAL A 317 7.94 2.02 -15.81
CA VAL A 317 7.79 2.37 -14.39
C VAL A 317 7.86 1.11 -13.55
N ILE A 318 8.64 1.16 -12.45
CA ILE A 318 8.76 0.08 -11.49
C ILE A 318 8.48 0.64 -10.09
N GLU A 319 7.32 0.32 -9.53
CA GLU A 319 6.92 0.69 -8.17
C GLU A 319 7.07 -0.53 -7.24
N ILE A 320 8.16 -0.61 -6.49
CA ILE A 320 8.37 -1.61 -5.43
C ILE A 320 8.27 -0.91 -4.08
N ASN A 321 7.32 -1.34 -3.25
CA ASN A 321 7.08 -0.70 -1.95
C ASN A 321 8.32 -0.69 -1.04
N GLU A 322 8.64 0.48 -0.52
CA GLU A 322 9.84 0.74 0.28
C GLU A 322 9.59 0.49 1.78
N ALA A 323 9.19 -0.73 2.16
CA ALA A 323 9.07 -1.05 3.59
C ALA A 323 10.41 -0.85 4.32
N PHE A 324 11.50 -1.29 3.68
CA PHE A 324 12.87 -1.09 4.11
C PHE A 324 13.76 -0.90 2.87
N ALA A 325 14.76 -0.02 2.93
CA ALA A 325 15.69 0.17 1.82
C ALA A 325 16.40 -1.16 1.47
N THR A 326 16.85 -1.91 2.48
CA THR A 326 17.54 -3.20 2.28
C THR A 326 16.68 -4.22 1.53
N GLN A 327 15.36 -4.22 1.74
CA GLN A 327 14.49 -5.07 0.93
C GLN A 327 14.59 -4.64 -0.53
N VAL A 328 14.32 -3.36 -0.81
CA VAL A 328 14.14 -2.89 -2.20
C VAL A 328 15.42 -3.14 -2.99
N LEU A 329 16.56 -2.87 -2.37
CA LEU A 329 17.88 -3.14 -2.93
C LEU A 329 18.13 -4.65 -3.10
N GLY A 330 17.68 -5.48 -2.16
CA GLY A 330 17.69 -6.94 -2.31
C GLY A 330 16.87 -7.41 -3.51
N CYS A 331 15.65 -6.90 -3.69
CA CYS A 331 14.83 -7.18 -4.86
C CYS A 331 15.49 -6.67 -6.15
N ALA A 332 16.04 -5.46 -6.16
CA ALA A 332 16.76 -4.91 -7.31
C ALA A 332 17.94 -5.81 -7.70
N LYS A 333 18.74 -6.26 -6.73
CA LYS A 333 19.87 -7.17 -6.96
C LYS A 333 19.44 -8.50 -7.60
N GLU A 334 18.42 -9.15 -7.05
CA GLU A 334 17.91 -10.44 -7.55
C GLU A 334 17.23 -10.31 -8.93
N LEU A 335 16.66 -9.14 -9.23
CA LEU A 335 16.03 -8.84 -10.52
C LEU A 335 17.04 -8.30 -11.55
N GLY A 336 18.31 -8.10 -11.19
CA GLY A 336 19.34 -7.54 -12.07
C GLY A 336 19.15 -6.05 -12.38
N LEU A 337 18.49 -5.30 -11.51
CA LEU A 337 18.30 -3.85 -11.61
C LEU A 337 19.42 -3.12 -10.86
N ALA A 338 19.88 -2.01 -11.44
CA ALA A 338 20.76 -1.09 -10.72
C ALA A 338 20.02 -0.49 -9.52
N PHE A 339 20.74 -0.22 -8.43
CA PHE A 339 20.14 0.35 -7.21
C PHE A 339 19.58 1.75 -7.42
N ASP A 340 20.07 2.45 -8.43
CA ASP A 340 19.66 3.78 -8.90
C ASP A 340 18.92 3.75 -10.25
N ASP A 341 18.37 2.60 -10.65
CA ASP A 341 17.57 2.50 -11.88
C ASP A 341 16.49 3.60 -11.88
N PRO A 342 16.45 4.49 -12.90
CA PRO A 342 15.59 5.66 -12.90
C PRO A 342 14.09 5.31 -12.97
N ARG A 343 13.75 4.06 -13.31
CA ARG A 343 12.36 3.57 -13.34
C ARG A 343 11.86 3.16 -11.96
N LEU A 344 12.77 2.87 -11.03
CA LEU A 344 12.46 2.34 -9.70
C LEU A 344 12.05 3.49 -8.75
N ASN A 345 10.76 3.54 -8.41
CA ASN A 345 10.16 4.50 -7.48
C ASN A 345 10.50 5.96 -7.85
N ALA A 346 10.32 6.32 -9.13
CA ALA A 346 10.76 7.58 -9.70
C ALA A 346 10.17 8.85 -9.03
N GLN A 347 9.08 8.71 -8.29
CA GLN A 347 8.42 9.80 -7.55
C GLN A 347 8.64 9.74 -6.03
N GLY A 348 9.59 8.92 -5.60
CA GLY A 348 9.78 8.53 -4.20
C GLY A 348 8.77 7.47 -3.77
N GLY A 349 9.09 6.72 -2.71
CA GLY A 349 8.22 5.69 -2.18
C GLY A 349 7.96 5.82 -0.68
N ALA A 350 7.69 4.67 -0.06
CA ALA A 350 7.17 4.60 1.31
C ALA A 350 8.16 5.06 2.40
N ILE A 351 9.48 5.14 2.13
CA ILE A 351 10.43 5.73 3.08
C ILE A 351 10.16 7.23 3.25
N ALA A 352 9.72 7.90 2.17
CA ALA A 352 9.32 9.30 2.18
C ALA A 352 7.83 9.48 2.54
N ILE A 353 6.94 8.78 1.83
CA ILE A 353 5.49 9.01 1.89
C ILE A 353 4.85 8.35 3.12
N GLY A 354 5.41 7.23 3.59
CA GLY A 354 4.83 6.39 4.62
C GLY A 354 4.14 5.12 4.09
N HIS A 355 3.82 4.20 5.00
CA HIS A 355 3.32 2.85 4.68
C HIS A 355 2.06 2.45 5.50
N PRO A 356 0.89 3.08 5.28
CA PRO A 356 -0.37 2.54 5.79
C PRO A 356 -0.67 1.23 5.06
N LEU A 357 -0.60 0.11 5.80
CA LEU A 357 -0.47 -1.24 5.22
C LEU A 357 -1.57 -1.54 4.19
N GLY A 358 -2.84 -1.46 4.58
CA GLY A 358 -4.00 -1.72 3.73
C GLY A 358 -4.09 -0.81 2.49
N ALA A 359 -3.72 0.47 2.60
CA ALA A 359 -3.85 1.45 1.53
C ALA A 359 -2.69 1.45 0.52
N SER A 360 -1.51 0.99 0.93
CA SER A 360 -0.27 1.16 0.16
C SER A 360 -0.32 0.53 -1.22
N GLY A 361 -0.96 -0.64 -1.35
CA GLY A 361 -1.10 -1.33 -2.64
C GLY A 361 -1.91 -0.55 -3.68
N ALA A 362 -3.01 0.08 -3.27
CA ALA A 362 -3.83 0.90 -4.16
C ALA A 362 -3.13 2.22 -4.51
N ARG A 363 -2.42 2.83 -3.53
CA ARG A 363 -1.57 4.00 -3.76
C ARG A 363 -0.49 3.73 -4.81
N LEU A 364 0.23 2.62 -4.70
CA LEU A 364 1.27 2.24 -5.68
C LEU A 364 0.69 2.11 -7.09
N ALA A 365 -0.46 1.46 -7.25
CA ALA A 365 -1.10 1.31 -8.54
C ALA A 365 -1.52 2.65 -9.15
N LEU A 366 -2.03 3.58 -8.33
CA LEU A 366 -2.38 4.94 -8.76
C LEU A 366 -1.15 5.75 -9.19
N THR A 367 -0.11 5.76 -8.35
CA THR A 367 1.15 6.48 -8.64
C THR A 367 1.87 5.90 -9.86
N ALA A 368 1.85 4.58 -10.05
CA ALA A 368 2.39 3.92 -11.24
C ALA A 368 1.66 4.36 -12.51
N LEU A 369 0.32 4.35 -12.48
CA LEU A 369 -0.51 4.84 -13.59
C LEU A 369 -0.18 6.30 -13.93
N ARG A 370 -0.17 7.17 -12.93
CA ARG A 370 0.11 8.60 -13.14
C ARG A 370 1.54 8.85 -13.63
N SER A 371 2.51 8.05 -13.20
CA SER A 371 3.87 8.11 -13.72
C SER A 371 3.92 7.74 -15.20
N LEU A 372 3.23 6.66 -15.61
CA LEU A 372 3.10 6.31 -17.03
C LEU A 372 2.46 7.43 -17.85
N GLU A 373 1.38 8.04 -17.36
CA GLU A 373 0.71 9.14 -18.04
C GLU A 373 1.64 10.35 -18.20
N ARG A 374 2.37 10.72 -17.15
CA ARG A 374 3.26 11.87 -17.16
C ARG A 374 4.44 11.71 -18.11
N GLN A 375 5.00 10.50 -18.21
CA GLN A 375 6.14 10.20 -19.08
C GLN A 375 5.74 9.56 -20.41
N GLN A 376 4.44 9.43 -20.68
CA GLN A 376 3.88 8.72 -21.85
C GLN A 376 4.37 7.27 -22.00
N GLY A 377 4.78 6.64 -20.89
CA GLY A 377 5.18 5.23 -20.84
C GLY A 377 4.00 4.29 -21.08
N ARG A 378 4.30 3.03 -21.37
CA ARG A 378 3.31 1.99 -21.69
C ARG A 378 3.05 1.05 -20.52
N TYR A 379 4.07 0.44 -19.94
CA TYR A 379 3.89 -0.60 -18.91
C TYR A 379 4.50 -0.21 -17.58
N ALA A 380 3.76 -0.47 -16.50
CA ALA A 380 4.26 -0.36 -15.14
C ALA A 380 4.16 -1.70 -14.41
N LEU A 381 5.20 -1.97 -13.62
CA LEU A 381 5.24 -3.04 -12.65
C LEU A 381 5.02 -2.47 -11.25
N VAL A 382 4.06 -3.04 -10.52
CA VAL A 382 3.75 -2.67 -9.14
C VAL A 382 3.92 -3.87 -8.24
N SER A 383 4.67 -3.77 -7.15
CA SER A 383 4.91 -4.91 -6.25
C SER A 383 5.12 -4.53 -4.79
N LEU A 384 4.74 -5.43 -3.89
CA LEU A 384 4.94 -5.30 -2.44
C LEU A 384 5.46 -6.59 -1.82
N CYS A 385 6.36 -6.45 -0.86
CA CYS A 385 6.63 -7.51 0.12
C CYS A 385 5.48 -7.61 1.12
N ILE A 386 5.29 -8.78 1.71
CA ILE A 386 4.21 -9.08 2.63
C ILE A 386 4.80 -9.89 3.78
N GLY A 387 4.51 -9.47 5.02
CA GLY A 387 4.94 -10.16 6.24
C GLY A 387 4.58 -11.65 6.22
N ILE A 388 5.32 -12.45 6.99
CA ILE A 388 5.18 -13.92 7.01
C ILE A 388 5.56 -14.57 5.66
N GLY A 389 6.33 -13.87 4.81
CA GLY A 389 7.00 -14.50 3.66
C GLY A 389 6.13 -14.58 2.40
N GLN A 390 5.64 -13.44 1.91
CA GLN A 390 4.88 -13.38 0.66
C GLN A 390 5.26 -12.15 -0.18
N GLY A 391 4.89 -12.18 -1.46
CA GLY A 391 4.90 -11.00 -2.31
C GLY A 391 3.74 -11.03 -3.30
N ILE A 392 3.36 -9.83 -3.75
CA ILE A 392 2.28 -9.61 -4.72
C ILE A 392 2.77 -8.62 -5.78
N ALA A 393 2.48 -8.92 -7.04
CA ALA A 393 2.84 -8.07 -8.17
C ALA A 393 1.66 -7.89 -9.14
N CYS A 394 1.61 -6.74 -9.80
CA CYS A 394 0.64 -6.38 -10.83
C CYS A 394 1.35 -5.67 -11.97
N VAL A 395 0.97 -5.98 -13.21
CA VAL A 395 1.39 -5.25 -14.41
C VAL A 395 0.18 -4.48 -14.94
N ILE A 396 0.34 -3.18 -15.13
CA ILE A 396 -0.67 -2.31 -15.76
C ILE A 396 -0.14 -1.72 -17.05
N GLU A 397 -1.04 -1.51 -18.02
CA GLU A 397 -0.74 -0.86 -19.30
C GLU A 397 -1.53 0.45 -19.40
N ARG A 398 -0.83 1.57 -19.62
CA ARG A 398 -1.47 2.86 -19.91
C ARG A 398 -2.22 2.78 -21.24
N LEU A 399 -3.39 3.39 -21.30
CA LEU A 399 -4.16 3.57 -22.53
C LEU A 399 -4.11 5.04 -23.00
N ASP A 400 -4.40 5.25 -24.28
CA ASP A 400 -4.34 6.57 -24.93
C ASP A 400 -5.62 7.41 -24.82
#